data_AF-A0A2N2DS84-F1
#
_entry.id   AF-A0A2N2DS84-F1
#
_cell.length_a   1.000
_cell.length_b   1.000
_cell.length_c   1.000
_cell.angle_alpha   90.00
_cell.angle_beta   90.00
_cell.angle_gamma   90.00
#
_symmetry.space_group_name_H-M   'P 1'
#
loop_
_entity.id
_entity.type
_entity.pdbx_description
1 polymer ?
#
loop_
_entity_poly.entity_id
_entity_poly.type
_entity_poly.pdbx_seq_one_letter_code
_entity_poly.pdbx_strand_id
1 'polypeptide(L)'
;MSNIVYYTLTTIGLAGSVLLIPSVGFRRLSNAGRSLYEAPRRWVMGHVTTSVKEYKNKRRRELLDREITDGISFLRNAIAIGRGKVASTDAMIEELCEHRGLLSPIYGQMLRLLRQNKKTEAISYFAEAVRTDSAKEFGRLLIQWDEIDPVELMETLLSQQKSMKEVNMTLRKRRDETISDLIYLPVVINLMVVFINFIYVAYFLDQKEMLTLLM
;
A
#
# COMPACT_ATOMS: atom_id res chain seq x y z
N MET A 1 -14.81 44.08 -13.27
CA MET A 1 -15.08 42.71 -13.76
C MET A 1 -13.82 41.90 -14.07
N SER A 2 -12.69 42.49 -14.49
CA SER A 2 -11.43 41.74 -14.76
C SER A 2 -10.78 41.10 -13.52
N ASN A 3 -10.83 41.76 -12.36
CA ASN A 3 -10.18 41.26 -11.14
C ASN A 3 -10.83 40.00 -10.55
N ILE A 4 -12.16 39.84 -10.64
CA ILE A 4 -12.87 38.68 -10.07
C ILE A 4 -12.48 37.40 -10.82
N VAL A 5 -12.33 37.49 -12.14
CA VAL A 5 -11.90 36.37 -13.00
C VAL A 5 -10.43 36.02 -12.73
N TYR A 6 -9.57 37.01 -12.46
CA TYR A 6 -8.17 36.75 -12.09
C TYR A 6 -8.04 36.10 -10.70
N TYR A 7 -8.87 36.52 -9.73
CA TYR A 7 -8.90 35.91 -8.38
C TYR A 7 -9.48 34.49 -8.38
N THR A 8 -10.44 34.16 -9.26
CA THR A 8 -10.92 32.78 -9.41
C THR A 8 -9.89 31.89 -10.09
N LEU A 9 -9.22 32.36 -11.15
CA LEU A 9 -8.13 31.62 -11.80
C LEU A 9 -6.94 31.38 -10.88
N THR A 10 -6.55 32.37 -10.07
CA THR A 10 -5.41 32.23 -9.13
C THR A 10 -5.75 31.33 -7.94
N THR A 11 -6.99 31.33 -7.43
CA THR A 11 -7.42 30.42 -6.36
C THR A 11 -7.56 28.97 -6.81
N ILE A 12 -7.98 28.72 -8.06
CA ILE A 12 -8.01 27.38 -8.66
C ILE A 12 -6.59 26.85 -8.88
N GLY A 13 -5.66 27.71 -9.34
CA GLY A 13 -4.24 27.36 -9.45
C GLY A 13 -3.61 27.00 -8.10
N LEU A 14 -3.89 27.79 -7.05
CA LEU A 14 -3.42 27.54 -5.68
C LEU A 14 -4.01 26.27 -5.06
N ALA A 15 -5.31 26.02 -5.25
CA ALA A 15 -5.98 24.80 -4.78
C ALA A 15 -5.45 23.54 -5.49
N GLY A 16 -5.14 23.65 -6.80
CA GLY A 16 -4.48 22.59 -7.57
C GLY A 16 -3.09 22.24 -7.03
N SER A 17 -2.29 23.24 -6.66
CA SER A 17 -0.98 23.01 -6.04
C SER A 17 -1.06 22.42 -4.62
N VAL A 18 -2.11 22.72 -3.86
CA VAL A 18 -2.32 22.15 -2.51
C VAL A 18 -2.76 20.68 -2.58
N LEU A 19 -3.46 20.26 -3.64
CA LEU A 19 -3.84 18.86 -3.87
C LEU A 19 -2.69 17.99 -4.39
N LEU A 20 -1.64 18.59 -4.95
CA LEU A 20 -0.45 17.90 -5.47
C LEU A 20 0.63 17.61 -4.42
N ILE A 21 0.43 17.97 -3.14
CA ILE A 21 1.39 17.67 -2.06
C ILE A 21 0.94 16.39 -1.33
N PRO A 22 1.59 15.24 -1.56
CA PRO A 22 1.30 14.04 -0.80
C PRO A 22 2.04 14.12 0.55
N SER A 23 1.27 14.19 1.62
CA SER A 23 1.65 13.88 3.01
C SER A 23 2.74 14.74 3.70
N VAL A 24 2.32 15.72 4.52
CA VAL A 24 2.87 15.94 5.88
C VAL A 24 1.76 16.47 6.79
N GLY A 25 1.68 15.92 8.01
CA GLY A 25 0.51 15.94 8.88
C GLY A 25 0.02 17.30 9.39
N PHE A 26 -1.29 17.52 9.26
CA PHE A 26 -2.04 18.54 9.98
C PHE A 26 -2.55 17.95 11.31
N ARG A 27 -1.65 17.81 12.29
CA ARG A 27 -2.02 17.53 13.69
C ARG A 27 -1.90 18.83 14.49
N ARG A 28 -2.99 19.17 15.18
CA ARG A 28 -3.22 20.30 16.09
C ARG A 28 -3.67 21.60 15.43
N LEU A 29 -4.99 21.74 15.28
CA LEU A 29 -5.62 22.96 15.79
C LEU A 29 -6.80 22.58 16.69
N SER A 30 -6.80 23.24 17.83
CA SER A 30 -7.49 22.92 19.07
C SER A 30 -8.97 23.30 19.07
N ASN A 31 -9.76 22.42 19.68
CA ASN A 31 -10.91 22.70 20.54
C ASN A 31 -11.31 24.17 20.71
N ALA A 32 -12.26 24.65 19.91
CA ALA A 32 -13.25 25.65 20.29
C ALA A 32 -14.37 25.61 19.23
N GLY A 33 -15.62 25.39 19.64
CA GLY A 33 -16.77 25.30 18.74
C GLY A 33 -17.45 23.94 18.68
N ARG A 34 -17.53 23.22 19.81
CA ARG A 34 -18.56 22.19 20.02
C ARG A 34 -19.91 22.90 20.05
N SER A 35 -20.89 22.50 19.23
CA SER A 35 -22.30 22.28 19.66
C SER A 35 -23.33 22.16 18.51
N LEU A 36 -23.05 22.37 17.22
CA LEU A 36 -24.16 22.49 16.22
C LEU A 36 -24.13 21.62 14.94
N TYR A 37 -23.21 20.65 14.79
CA TYR A 37 -23.12 19.87 13.54
C TYR A 37 -22.77 18.38 13.72
N GLU A 38 -23.41 17.67 14.65
CA GLU A 38 -23.02 16.28 14.98
C GLU A 38 -23.75 15.15 14.20
N ALA A 39 -24.70 15.45 13.31
CA ALA A 39 -25.46 14.39 12.63
C ALA A 39 -24.79 13.76 11.38
N PRO A 40 -24.10 14.48 10.45
CA PRO A 40 -23.60 13.85 9.22
C PRO A 40 -22.14 13.37 9.29
N ARG A 41 -21.38 13.75 10.34
CA ARG A 41 -19.91 13.55 10.36
C ARG A 41 -19.46 12.11 10.66
N ARG A 42 -20.34 11.30 11.27
CA ARG A 42 -20.04 9.92 11.69
C ARG A 42 -19.93 8.95 10.51
N TRP A 43 -20.65 9.22 9.42
CA TRP A 43 -20.64 8.39 8.21
C TRP A 43 -19.38 8.63 7.35
N VAL A 44 -18.99 9.90 7.18
CA VAL A 44 -17.81 10.28 6.37
C VAL A 44 -16.48 9.92 7.06
N MET A 45 -16.35 10.11 8.38
CA MET A 45 -15.11 9.71 9.09
C MET A 45 -14.95 8.18 9.19
N GLY A 46 -16.04 7.41 9.21
CA GLY A 46 -15.99 5.94 9.23
C GLY A 46 -15.27 5.38 8.00
N HIS A 47 -15.64 5.81 6.80
CA HIS A 47 -15.03 5.32 5.56
C HIS A 47 -13.60 5.82 5.36
N VAL A 48 -13.29 7.06 5.75
CA VAL A 48 -11.91 7.58 5.64
C VAL A 48 -10.95 6.84 6.59
N THR A 49 -11.40 6.52 7.82
CA THR A 49 -10.55 5.78 8.79
C THR A 49 -10.32 4.32 8.40
N THR A 50 -11.29 3.65 7.78
CA THR A 50 -11.12 2.29 7.25
C THR A 50 -10.15 2.27 6.07
N SER A 51 -10.27 3.21 5.12
CA SER A 51 -9.40 3.25 3.94
C SER A 51 -7.93 3.54 4.29
N VAL A 52 -7.65 4.38 5.29
CA VAL A 52 -6.26 4.64 5.75
C VAL A 52 -5.66 3.39 6.42
N LYS A 53 -6.47 2.64 7.20
CA LYS A 53 -6.02 1.39 7.83
C LYS A 53 -5.72 0.32 6.79
N GLU A 54 -6.56 0.19 5.77
CA GLU A 54 -6.35 -0.72 4.64
C GLU A 54 -5.08 -0.39 3.86
N TYR A 55 -4.85 0.90 3.56
CA TYR A 55 -3.63 1.34 2.89
C TYR A 55 -2.37 1.03 3.70
N LYS A 56 -2.38 1.32 5.01
CA LYS A 56 -1.26 0.99 5.91
C LYS A 56 -1.01 -0.52 5.96
N ASN A 57 -2.07 -1.32 6.03
CA ASN A 57 -1.98 -2.78 6.03
C ASN A 57 -1.41 -3.30 4.70
N LYS A 58 -1.83 -2.73 3.57
CA LYS A 58 -1.30 -3.08 2.24
C LYS A 58 0.20 -2.79 2.16
N ARG A 59 0.63 -1.58 2.55
CA ARG A 59 2.05 -1.21 2.57
C ARG A 59 2.88 -2.13 3.48
N ARG A 60 2.33 -2.51 4.65
CA ARG A 60 3.01 -3.47 5.54
C ARG A 60 3.17 -4.84 4.87
N ARG A 61 2.13 -5.35 4.19
CA ARG A 61 2.22 -6.62 3.45
C ARG A 61 3.27 -6.57 2.34
N GLU A 62 3.32 -5.48 1.58
CA GLU A 62 4.35 -5.28 0.53
C GLU A 62 5.78 -5.22 1.07
N LEU A 63 5.98 -4.77 2.32
CA LEU A 63 7.29 -4.80 2.97
C LEU A 63 7.64 -6.23 3.44
N LEU A 64 6.68 -6.94 4.01
CA LEU A 64 6.87 -8.33 4.44
C LEU A 64 7.14 -9.27 3.25
N ASP A 65 6.44 -9.11 2.12
CA ASP A 65 6.71 -9.88 0.90
C ASP A 65 8.09 -9.59 0.32
N ARG A 66 8.57 -8.34 0.44
CA ARG A 66 9.94 -8.00 0.09
C ARG A 66 10.94 -8.72 0.98
N GLU A 67 10.74 -8.70 2.30
CA GLU A 67 11.60 -9.42 3.22
C GLU A 67 11.55 -10.95 3.02
N ILE A 68 10.40 -11.53 2.63
CA ILE A 68 10.31 -12.95 2.21
C ILE A 68 11.17 -13.18 0.96
N THR A 69 11.10 -12.29 -0.04
CA THR A 69 11.89 -12.40 -1.27
C THR A 69 13.39 -12.32 -0.98
N ASP A 70 13.78 -11.46 -0.03
CA ASP A 70 15.16 -11.35 0.42
C ASP A 70 15.59 -12.62 1.18
N GLY A 71 14.71 -13.19 2.01
CA GLY A 71 14.90 -14.48 2.67
C GLY A 71 15.08 -15.64 1.67
N ILE A 72 14.26 -15.71 0.62
CA ILE A 72 14.42 -16.67 -0.47
C ILE A 72 15.79 -16.51 -1.15
N SER A 73 16.20 -15.27 -1.43
CA SER A 73 17.52 -15.00 -2.02
C SER A 73 18.66 -15.47 -1.11
N PHE A 74 18.53 -15.23 0.20
CA PHE A 74 19.48 -15.69 1.19
C PHE A 74 19.59 -17.23 1.22
N LEU A 75 18.45 -17.94 1.26
CA LEU A 75 18.42 -19.40 1.22
C LEU A 75 19.07 -19.96 -0.06
N ARG A 76 18.76 -19.39 -1.22
CA ARG A 76 19.39 -19.79 -2.49
C ARG A 76 20.89 -19.59 -2.48
N ASN A 77 21.38 -18.46 -1.93
CA ASN A 77 22.80 -18.21 -1.80
C ASN A 77 23.47 -19.21 -0.84
N ALA A 78 22.81 -19.57 0.26
CA ALA A 78 23.30 -20.59 1.18
C ALA A 78 23.42 -21.96 0.50
N ILE A 79 22.44 -22.37 -0.32
CA ILE A 79 22.55 -23.59 -1.14
C ILE A 79 23.73 -23.49 -2.11
N ALA A 80 23.89 -22.37 -2.81
CA ALA A 80 24.96 -22.18 -3.81
C ALA A 80 26.37 -22.27 -3.21
N ILE A 81 26.55 -21.87 -1.94
CA ILE A 81 27.81 -21.95 -1.20
C ILE A 81 27.98 -23.35 -0.53
N GLY A 82 27.04 -24.28 -0.75
CA GLY A 82 27.11 -25.65 -0.25
C GLY A 82 26.56 -25.86 1.16
N ARG A 83 25.93 -24.85 1.76
CA ARG A 83 25.32 -24.97 3.11
C ARG A 83 24.00 -25.75 3.12
N GLY A 84 23.42 -26.06 1.96
CA GLY A 84 22.13 -26.76 1.85
C GLY A 84 22.07 -28.13 2.54
N LYS A 85 23.19 -28.88 2.66
CA LYS A 85 23.23 -30.16 3.40
C LYS A 85 23.84 -30.07 4.79
N VAL A 86 24.49 -28.94 5.11
CA VAL A 86 25.34 -28.80 6.30
C VAL A 86 24.70 -27.93 7.37
N ALA A 87 23.93 -26.92 6.97
CA ALA A 87 23.21 -26.06 7.90
C ALA A 87 21.84 -26.65 8.23
N SER A 88 21.52 -26.72 9.52
CA SER A 88 20.20 -27.14 10.00
C SER A 88 19.17 -26.04 9.79
N THR A 89 17.90 -26.45 9.78
CA THR A 89 16.76 -25.53 9.78
C THR A 89 16.84 -24.48 10.90
N ASP A 90 17.23 -24.90 12.12
CA ASP A 90 17.36 -24.02 13.28
C ASP A 90 18.39 -22.91 13.05
N ALA A 91 19.58 -23.28 12.54
CA ALA A 91 20.66 -22.34 12.24
C ALA A 91 20.28 -21.34 11.14
N MET A 92 19.57 -21.80 10.10
CA MET A 92 19.13 -20.92 9.01
C MET A 92 18.09 -19.90 9.48
N ILE A 93 17.14 -20.33 10.32
CA ILE A 93 16.12 -19.42 10.88
C ILE A 93 16.76 -18.45 11.88
N GLU A 94 17.76 -18.89 12.65
CA GLU A 94 18.51 -18.03 13.57
C GLU A 94 19.27 -16.92 12.82
N GLU A 95 19.96 -17.24 11.73
CA GLU A 95 20.63 -16.25 10.86
C GLU A 95 19.61 -15.27 10.24
N LEU A 96 18.43 -15.76 9.84
CA LEU A 96 17.31 -14.90 9.39
C LEU A 96 16.74 -14.00 10.51
N CYS A 97 16.84 -14.39 11.78
CA CYS A 97 16.43 -13.55 12.91
C CYS A 97 17.38 -12.37 13.12
N GLU A 98 18.67 -12.56 12.87
CA GLU A 98 19.70 -11.53 13.04
C GLU A 98 19.55 -10.36 12.05
N HIS A 99 18.95 -10.63 10.89
CA HIS A 99 18.61 -9.59 9.93
C HIS A 99 17.55 -8.63 10.51
N ARG A 100 17.86 -7.32 10.48
CA ARG A 100 16.90 -6.29 10.90
C ARG A 100 15.73 -6.21 9.91
N GLY A 101 14.50 -6.38 10.41
CA GLY A 101 13.30 -6.33 9.58
C GLY A 101 12.02 -6.56 10.38
N LEU A 102 10.88 -6.48 9.68
CA LEU A 102 9.57 -6.80 10.23
C LEU A 102 9.39 -8.30 10.48
N LEU A 103 10.12 -9.16 9.75
CA LEU A 103 10.09 -10.61 9.91
C LEU A 103 10.98 -11.11 11.06
N SER A 104 12.02 -10.37 11.47
CA SER A 104 12.93 -10.77 12.57
C SER A 104 12.21 -11.28 13.84
N PRO A 105 11.26 -10.53 14.45
CA PRO A 105 10.53 -11.03 15.62
C PRO A 105 9.59 -12.20 15.30
N ILE A 106 9.16 -12.34 14.04
CA ILE A 106 8.30 -13.44 13.59
C ILE A 106 9.13 -14.72 13.44
N TYR A 107 10.33 -14.63 12.88
CA TYR A 107 11.29 -15.72 12.82
C TYR A 107 11.69 -16.20 14.21
N GLY A 108 11.96 -15.28 15.16
CA GLY A 108 12.32 -15.67 16.52
C GLY A 108 11.22 -16.48 17.22
N GLN A 109 9.96 -16.11 16.98
CA GLN A 109 8.82 -16.84 17.52
C GLN A 109 8.59 -18.19 16.80
N MET A 110 8.82 -18.23 15.49
CA MET A 110 8.81 -19.47 14.69
C MET A 110 9.89 -20.45 15.17
N LEU A 111 11.11 -19.94 15.39
CA LEU A 111 12.26 -20.68 15.92
C LEU A 111 11.95 -21.27 17.30
N ARG A 112 11.32 -20.49 18.17
CA ARG A 112 10.88 -20.97 19.50
C ARG A 112 9.92 -22.15 19.39
N LEU A 113 8.94 -22.09 18.49
CA LEU A 113 7.98 -23.19 18.26
C LEU A 113 8.68 -24.40 17.63
N LEU A 114 9.62 -24.18 16.72
CA LEU A 114 10.42 -25.23 16.09
C LEU A 114 11.25 -26.00 17.14
N ARG A 115 11.94 -25.29 18.05
CA ARG A 115 12.72 -25.87 19.16
C ARG A 115 11.86 -26.64 20.16
N GLN A 116 10.54 -26.39 20.20
CA GLN A 116 9.56 -27.16 20.96
C GLN A 116 8.98 -28.35 20.17
N ASN A 117 9.53 -28.64 19.00
CA ASN A 117 9.07 -29.67 18.06
C ASN A 117 7.64 -29.44 17.54
N LYS A 118 7.16 -28.19 17.55
CA LYS A 118 5.82 -27.79 17.10
C LYS A 118 5.85 -27.26 15.66
N LYS A 119 6.34 -28.07 14.71
CA LYS A 119 6.54 -27.69 13.30
C LYS A 119 5.27 -27.12 12.63
N THR A 120 4.13 -27.77 12.81
CA THR A 120 2.86 -27.37 12.20
C THR A 120 2.34 -26.04 12.76
N GLU A 121 2.47 -25.84 14.07
CA GLU A 121 2.11 -24.57 14.73
C GLU A 121 3.04 -23.45 14.29
N ALA A 122 4.34 -23.73 14.08
CA ALA A 122 5.31 -22.75 13.61
C ALA A 122 4.96 -22.21 12.21
N ILE A 123 4.59 -23.08 11.26
CA ILE A 123 4.12 -22.68 9.93
C ILE A 123 2.83 -21.87 10.02
N SER A 124 1.87 -22.33 10.83
CA SER A 124 0.59 -21.63 10.99
C SER A 124 0.79 -20.24 11.59
N TYR A 125 1.62 -20.14 12.63
CA TYR A 125 1.98 -18.87 13.26
C TYR A 125 2.65 -17.92 12.25
N PHE A 126 3.62 -18.41 11.49
CA PHE A 126 4.30 -17.60 10.47
C PHE A 126 3.32 -17.07 9.43
N ALA A 127 2.48 -17.95 8.88
CA ALA A 127 1.47 -17.57 7.89
C ALA A 127 0.46 -16.53 8.45
N GLU A 128 0.00 -16.71 9.69
CA GLU A 128 -0.97 -15.82 10.33
C GLU A 128 -0.37 -14.47 10.74
N ALA A 129 0.90 -14.43 11.14
CA ALA A 129 1.60 -13.21 11.52
C ALA A 129 1.95 -12.34 10.30
N VAL A 130 2.32 -12.99 9.19
CA VAL A 130 2.74 -12.32 7.95
C VAL A 130 1.55 -11.93 7.08
N ARG A 131 0.54 -12.80 6.95
CA ARG A 131 -0.71 -12.57 6.17
C ARG A 131 -0.45 -12.17 4.72
N THR A 132 0.54 -12.80 4.09
CA THR A 132 0.78 -12.72 2.65
C THR A 132 0.61 -14.08 2.01
N ASP A 133 0.33 -14.09 0.70
CA ASP A 133 0.01 -15.31 -0.04
C ASP A 133 1.22 -16.27 -0.08
N SER A 134 2.43 -15.71 -0.12
CA SER A 134 3.69 -16.47 -0.15
C SER A 134 4.14 -16.99 1.23
N ALA A 135 3.59 -16.45 2.33
CA ALA A 135 4.10 -16.72 3.68
C ALA A 135 3.99 -18.19 4.09
N LYS A 136 2.85 -18.84 3.81
CA LYS A 136 2.62 -20.25 4.20
C LYS A 136 3.62 -21.18 3.52
N GLU A 137 3.86 -20.95 2.25
CA GLU A 137 4.73 -21.79 1.44
C GLU A 137 6.20 -21.55 1.78
N PHE A 138 6.61 -20.29 1.92
CA PHE A 138 7.95 -19.96 2.38
C PHE A 138 8.24 -20.52 3.78
N GLY A 139 7.27 -20.43 4.71
CA GLY A 139 7.39 -21.02 6.04
C GLY A 139 7.54 -22.55 6.03
N ARG A 140 6.92 -23.25 5.06
CA ARG A 140 7.12 -24.69 4.87
C ARG A 140 8.54 -24.99 4.38
N LEU A 141 9.02 -24.26 3.37
CA LEU A 141 10.37 -24.42 2.84
C LEU A 141 11.45 -24.20 3.90
N LEU A 142 11.23 -23.24 4.81
CA LEU A 142 12.12 -23.03 5.94
C LEU A 142 12.17 -24.24 6.87
N ILE A 143 11.03 -24.83 7.24
CA ILE A 143 11.00 -25.99 8.14
C ILE A 143 11.60 -27.25 7.50
N GLN A 144 11.40 -27.39 6.19
CA GLN A 144 11.87 -28.55 5.43
C GLN A 144 13.26 -28.36 4.85
N TRP A 145 13.97 -27.30 5.24
CA TRP A 145 15.26 -26.91 4.67
C TRP A 145 16.29 -28.05 4.72
N ASP A 146 16.38 -28.75 5.86
CA ASP A 146 17.31 -29.87 6.07
C ASP A 146 16.71 -31.25 5.72
N GLU A 147 15.42 -31.29 5.34
CA GLU A 147 14.71 -32.51 4.93
C GLU A 147 14.71 -32.73 3.41
N ILE A 148 14.77 -31.65 2.62
CA ILE A 148 14.68 -31.67 1.14
C ILE A 148 16.09 -31.69 0.53
N ASP A 149 16.26 -32.37 -0.62
CA ASP A 149 17.53 -32.27 -1.35
C ASP A 149 17.78 -30.83 -1.83
N PRO A 150 18.98 -30.26 -1.65
CA PRO A 150 19.26 -28.87 -1.99
C PRO A 150 19.00 -28.50 -3.45
N VAL A 151 19.08 -29.46 -4.38
CA VAL A 151 18.77 -29.21 -5.80
C VAL A 151 17.27 -28.95 -5.96
N GLU A 152 16.43 -29.81 -5.38
CA GLU A 152 14.97 -29.67 -5.38
C GLU A 152 14.52 -28.40 -4.64
N LEU A 153 15.18 -28.10 -3.52
CA LEU A 153 14.93 -26.88 -2.73
C LEU A 153 15.27 -25.62 -3.54
N MET A 154 16.40 -25.61 -4.27
CA MET A 154 16.78 -24.51 -5.15
C MET A 154 15.74 -24.25 -6.24
N GLU A 155 15.26 -25.31 -6.90
CA GLU A 155 14.23 -25.21 -7.95
C GLU A 155 12.91 -24.67 -7.39
N THR A 156 12.50 -25.15 -6.21
CA THR A 156 11.27 -24.71 -5.55
C THR A 156 11.36 -23.24 -5.13
N LEU A 157 12.48 -22.82 -4.55
CA LEU A 157 12.74 -21.41 -4.20
C LEU A 157 12.78 -20.51 -5.45
N LEU A 158 13.35 -20.99 -6.56
CA LEU A 158 13.35 -20.28 -7.85
C LEU A 158 11.94 -20.08 -8.39
N SER A 159 11.12 -21.12 -8.35
CA SER A 159 9.72 -21.08 -8.78
C SER A 159 8.91 -20.08 -7.96
N GLN A 160 9.04 -20.13 -6.63
CA GLN A 160 8.43 -19.14 -5.72
C GLN A 160 8.85 -17.71 -6.05
N GLN A 161 10.15 -17.46 -6.19
CA GLN A 161 10.67 -16.12 -6.49
C GLN A 161 10.14 -15.61 -7.83
N LYS A 162 10.03 -16.47 -8.85
CA LYS A 162 9.47 -16.12 -10.16
C LYS A 162 8.00 -15.74 -10.05
N SER A 163 7.20 -16.52 -9.33
CA SER A 163 5.78 -16.23 -9.08
C SER A 163 5.60 -14.88 -8.35
N MET A 164 6.38 -14.63 -7.30
CA MET A 164 6.34 -13.35 -6.58
C MET A 164 6.73 -12.17 -7.48
N LYS A 165 7.72 -12.34 -8.35
CA LYS A 165 8.15 -11.31 -9.30
C LYS A 165 7.06 -11.00 -10.33
N GLU A 166 6.35 -12.02 -10.81
CA GLU A 166 5.24 -11.85 -11.76
C GLU A 166 4.06 -11.09 -11.16
N VAL A 167 3.68 -11.41 -9.92
CA VAL A 167 2.66 -10.67 -9.16
C VAL A 167 3.06 -9.20 -8.99
N ASN A 168 4.31 -8.96 -8.57
CA ASN A 168 4.82 -7.60 -8.39
C ASN A 168 4.89 -6.80 -9.71
N MET A 169 5.23 -7.45 -10.81
CA MET A 169 5.24 -6.83 -12.14
C MET A 169 3.83 -6.40 -12.56
N THR A 170 2.84 -7.25 -12.31
CA THR A 170 1.43 -6.96 -12.60
C THR A 170 0.90 -5.81 -11.74
N LEU A 171 1.24 -5.79 -10.45
CA LEU A 171 0.86 -4.71 -9.54
C LEU A 171 1.51 -3.37 -9.89
N ARG A 172 2.80 -3.38 -10.28
CA ARG A 172 3.50 -2.20 -10.77
C ARG A 172 2.82 -1.64 -12.02
N LYS A 173 2.53 -2.49 -13.00
CA LYS A 173 1.86 -2.08 -14.24
C LYS A 173 0.51 -1.41 -13.96
N ARG A 174 -0.34 -2.02 -13.12
CA ARG A 174 -1.63 -1.43 -12.72
C ARG A 174 -1.48 -0.08 -12.00
N ARG A 175 -0.48 0.05 -11.14
CA ARG A 175 -0.22 1.31 -10.43
C ARG A 175 0.23 2.39 -11.40
N ASP A 176 1.08 2.05 -12.36
CA ASP A 176 1.59 3.00 -13.35
C ASP A 176 0.45 3.45 -14.29
N GLU A 177 -0.48 2.55 -14.65
CA GLU A 177 -1.75 2.88 -15.32
C GLU A 177 -2.59 3.87 -14.48
N THR A 178 -2.78 3.59 -13.18
CA THR A 178 -3.56 4.47 -12.29
C THR A 178 -2.92 5.85 -12.10
N ILE A 179 -1.59 5.93 -12.03
CA ILE A 179 -0.86 7.20 -11.93
C ILE A 179 -1.01 8.00 -13.22
N SER A 180 -0.94 7.34 -14.38
CA SER A 180 -1.16 7.97 -15.68
C SER A 180 -2.56 8.61 -15.76
N ASP A 181 -3.60 7.88 -15.32
CA ASP A 181 -4.97 8.39 -15.31
C ASP A 181 -5.15 9.55 -14.32
N LEU A 182 -4.49 9.49 -13.16
CA LEU A 182 -4.55 10.54 -12.15
C LEU A 182 -3.97 11.87 -12.64
N ILE A 183 -2.97 11.84 -13.53
CA ILE A 183 -2.37 13.05 -14.12
C ILE A 183 -3.37 13.79 -15.02
N TYR A 184 -4.36 13.09 -15.60
CA TYR A 184 -5.40 13.69 -16.45
C TYR A 184 -6.51 14.37 -15.64
N LEU A 185 -6.74 13.93 -14.40
CA LEU A 185 -7.85 14.37 -13.55
C LEU A 185 -7.87 15.90 -13.28
N PRO A 186 -6.73 16.56 -12.95
CA PRO A 186 -6.69 18.02 -12.78
C PRO A 186 -7.08 18.80 -14.05
N VAL A 187 -6.72 18.28 -15.23
CA VAL A 187 -7.05 18.89 -16.52
C VAL A 187 -8.56 18.85 -16.75
N VAL A 188 -9.20 17.70 -16.48
CA VAL A 188 -10.65 17.54 -16.59
C VAL A 188 -11.39 18.45 -15.61
N ILE A 189 -10.93 18.53 -14.37
CA ILE A 189 -11.54 19.42 -13.36
C ILE A 189 -11.48 20.88 -13.83
N ASN A 190 -10.35 21.31 -14.38
CA ASN A 190 -10.22 22.68 -14.89
C ASN A 190 -11.22 22.95 -16.02
N LEU A 191 -11.36 22.00 -16.96
CA LEU A 191 -12.36 22.09 -18.02
C LEU A 191 -13.80 22.18 -17.48
N MET A 192 -14.13 21.37 -16.45
CA MET A 192 -15.42 21.41 -15.79
C MET A 192 -15.70 22.76 -15.13
N VAL A 193 -14.70 23.38 -14.50
CA VAL A 193 -14.86 24.71 -13.88
C VAL A 193 -15.12 25.79 -14.93
N VAL A 194 -14.43 25.73 -16.08
CA VAL A 194 -14.69 26.63 -17.21
C VAL A 194 -16.13 26.46 -17.70
N PHE A 195 -16.61 25.23 -17.86
CA PHE A 195 -18.01 24.98 -18.26
C PHE A 195 -19.02 25.49 -17.24
N ILE A 196 -18.79 25.29 -15.94
CA ILE A 196 -19.67 25.83 -14.89
C ILE A 196 -19.74 27.36 -14.97
N ASN A 197 -18.61 28.03 -15.20
CA ASN A 197 -18.58 29.47 -15.38
C ASN A 197 -19.38 29.90 -16.62
N PHE A 198 -19.22 29.22 -17.75
CA PHE A 198 -19.98 29.48 -18.97
C PHE A 198 -21.49 29.32 -18.76
N ILE A 199 -21.92 28.23 -18.10
CA ILE A 199 -23.33 27.98 -17.75
C ILE A 199 -23.87 29.11 -16.86
N TYR A 200 -23.09 29.56 -15.87
CA TYR A 200 -23.49 30.64 -14.98
C TYR A 200 -23.70 31.96 -15.74
N VAL A 201 -22.77 32.31 -16.63
CA VAL A 201 -22.87 33.51 -17.46
C VAL A 201 -24.08 33.43 -18.40
N ALA A 202 -24.27 32.30 -19.07
CA ALA A 202 -25.41 32.08 -19.97
C ALA A 202 -26.75 32.19 -19.22
N TYR A 203 -26.87 31.56 -18.05
CA TYR A 203 -28.04 31.64 -17.19
C TYR A 203 -28.33 33.07 -16.72
N PHE A 204 -27.28 33.83 -16.37
CA PHE A 204 -27.42 35.22 -15.96
C PHE A 204 -27.87 36.15 -17.11
N LEU A 205 -27.44 35.88 -18.34
CA LEU A 205 -27.90 36.61 -19.53
C LEU A 205 -29.39 36.35 -19.80
N ASP A 206 -29.81 35.08 -19.73
CA ASP A 206 -31.21 34.68 -19.94
C ASP A 206 -32.14 35.31 -18.89
N GLN A 207 -31.71 35.34 -17.62
CA GLN A 207 -32.45 36.05 -16.56
C GLN A 207 -32.60 37.54 -16.84
N LYS A 208 -31.56 38.20 -17.40
CA LYS A 208 -31.62 39.62 -17.73
C LYS A 208 -32.54 39.90 -18.92
N GLU A 209 -32.52 39.07 -19.95
CA GLU A 209 -33.43 39.21 -21.10
C GLU A 209 -34.89 39.08 -20.67
N MET A 210 -35.22 38.09 -19.84
CA MET A 210 -36.58 37.96 -19.28
C MET A 210 -36.99 39.17 -18.43
N LEU A 211 -36.11 39.69 -17.58
CA LEU A 211 -36.40 40.88 -16.76
C LEU A 211 -36.60 42.14 -17.61
N THR A 212 -35.93 42.24 -18.76
CA THR A 212 -36.06 43.37 -19.69
C THR A 212 -37.32 43.28 -20.55
N LEU A 213 -37.83 42.08 -20.81
CA LEU A 213 -39.09 41.84 -21.54
C LEU A 213 -40.34 42.03 -20.68
N LEU A 214 -40.19 41.93 -19.36
CA LEU A 214 -41.29 42.01 -18.39
C LEU A 214 -41.48 43.43 -17.81
N MET A 215 -40.55 44.34 -18.08
CA MET A 215 -40.55 45.74 -17.66
C MET A 215 -40.84 46.66 -18.84
#